data_AF-A0A6J8ET26-F1
#
_entry.id   AF-A0A6J8ET26-F1
#
_cell.length_a   1.000
_cell.length_b   1.000
_cell.length_c   1.000
_cell.angle_alpha   90.00
_cell.angle_beta   90.00
_cell.angle_gamma   90.00
#
_symmetry.space_group_name_H-M   'P 1'
#
loop_
_entity.id
_entity.type
_entity.pdbx_description
1 polymer ?
#
loop_
_entity_poly.entity_id
_entity_poly.type
_entity_poly.pdbx_seq_one_letter_code
_entity_poly.pdbx_strand_id
1 'polypeptide(L)'
;MSDTVTTNTSKALYRFLCKTIVGTKRHVNTMRLLHTIRDSVVVSCDESSLKYVYTYNMSLWCAQYAQFFPLNSTRKSNKHQYKLYNSCLCILLQNIYHDAVSGWLMLASFFCKAKQYRKALHIVMYSITKCTPEKLCRFMDMSDIHHQLLKLKSFQKKSIVQLWKIIYVDVLHFQRTSALIPDELQMDEELRYGSFYFPSYYAYFLKFLCHYHQNNTIQCHNCIKDLKSIITANYFINDSDEAEAYNLLGITLQMIGDIVSARQAFMQSFELCPVDRCNAAGKRLSLMNSNLL
;
A
#
# COMPACT_ATOMS: atom_id res chain seq x y z
N MET A 1 -13.83 29.79 -30.42
CA MET A 1 -12.39 29.93 -30.10
C MET A 1 -11.93 29.06 -28.91
N SER A 2 -12.83 28.36 -28.20
CA SER A 2 -12.47 27.44 -27.08
C SER A 2 -11.89 26.09 -27.54
N ASP A 3 -12.29 25.59 -28.71
CA ASP A 3 -12.01 24.19 -29.11
C ASP A 3 -10.63 23.99 -29.74
N THR A 4 -10.01 25.07 -30.20
CA THR A 4 -8.64 25.09 -30.74
C THR A 4 -7.57 25.14 -29.64
N VAL A 5 -7.94 25.56 -28.42
CA VAL A 5 -6.99 25.64 -27.29
C VAL A 5 -6.85 24.28 -26.62
N THR A 6 -7.95 23.55 -26.40
CA THR A 6 -7.99 22.20 -25.82
C THR A 6 -7.28 21.14 -26.68
N THR A 7 -7.31 21.29 -28.00
CA THR A 7 -6.64 20.38 -28.94
C THR A 7 -5.11 20.55 -28.97
N ASN A 8 -4.60 21.75 -28.68
CA ASN A 8 -3.16 22.03 -28.68
C ASN A 8 -2.47 21.64 -27.37
N THR A 9 -3.09 21.84 -26.21
CA THR A 9 -2.59 21.35 -24.92
C THR A 9 -2.58 19.81 -24.85
N SER A 10 -3.63 19.17 -25.36
CA SER A 10 -3.70 17.70 -25.52
C SER A 10 -2.53 17.13 -26.35
N LYS A 11 -2.21 17.77 -27.48
CA LYS A 11 -1.08 17.36 -28.35
C LYS A 11 0.29 17.61 -27.71
N ALA A 12 0.48 18.73 -27.01
CA ALA A 12 1.73 19.04 -26.32
C ALA A 12 2.01 18.04 -25.17
N LEU A 13 0.97 17.70 -24.41
CA LEU A 13 1.04 16.73 -23.33
C LEU A 13 1.28 15.30 -23.84
N TYR A 14 0.63 14.90 -24.93
CA TYR A 14 0.90 13.62 -25.59
C TYR A 14 2.37 13.52 -26.03
N ARG A 15 2.94 14.60 -26.58
CA ARG A 15 4.36 14.67 -26.95
C ARG A 15 5.29 14.64 -25.73
N PHE A 16 4.92 15.28 -24.62
CA PHE A 16 5.67 15.25 -23.35
C PHE A 16 5.68 13.85 -22.74
N LEU A 17 4.52 13.18 -22.69
CA LEU A 17 4.40 11.80 -22.24
C LEU A 17 5.19 10.85 -23.15
N CYS A 18 5.07 10.98 -24.47
CA CYS A 18 5.87 10.18 -25.41
C CYS A 18 7.38 10.40 -25.20
N LYS A 19 7.85 11.64 -25.05
CA LYS A 19 9.29 11.93 -24.83
C LYS A 19 9.82 11.37 -23.51
N THR A 20 9.03 11.43 -22.43
CA THR A 20 9.43 10.89 -21.11
C THR A 20 9.40 9.36 -21.09
N ILE A 21 8.56 8.72 -21.90
CA ILE A 21 8.33 7.27 -21.94
C ILE A 21 9.28 6.54 -22.92
N VAL A 22 9.88 7.22 -23.91
CA VAL A 22 10.75 6.63 -24.98
C VAL A 22 12.04 5.94 -24.51
N GLY A 23 12.30 5.86 -23.20
CA GLY A 23 13.46 5.15 -22.65
C GLY A 23 13.29 3.64 -22.38
N THR A 24 12.08 3.08 -22.40
CA THR A 24 11.85 1.69 -21.93
C THR A 24 10.96 0.87 -22.87
N LYS A 25 11.48 -0.27 -23.37
CA LYS A 25 10.86 -1.17 -24.38
C LYS A 25 9.49 -1.80 -24.02
N ARG A 26 8.84 -1.44 -22.91
CA ARG A 26 7.52 -1.99 -22.48
C ARG A 26 6.36 -1.00 -22.73
N HIS A 27 6.29 -0.52 -23.97
CA HIS A 27 5.49 0.63 -24.41
C HIS A 27 3.97 0.42 -24.59
N VAL A 28 3.49 -0.81 -24.77
CA VAL A 28 2.13 -1.04 -25.31
C VAL A 28 1.03 -0.93 -24.24
N ASN A 29 1.30 -1.38 -23.02
CA ASN A 29 0.28 -1.41 -21.95
C ASN A 29 0.08 -0.04 -21.28
N THR A 30 1.15 0.74 -21.11
CA THR A 30 1.08 2.11 -20.55
C THR A 30 0.34 3.06 -21.49
N MET A 31 0.57 2.93 -22.80
CA MET A 31 -0.15 3.72 -23.81
C MET A 31 -1.63 3.32 -23.86
N ARG A 32 -1.97 2.02 -23.79
CA ARG A 32 -3.37 1.58 -23.70
C ARG A 32 -4.08 2.12 -22.46
N LEU A 33 -3.46 2.05 -21.28
CA LEU A 33 -4.04 2.58 -20.04
C LEU A 33 -4.26 4.10 -20.10
N LEU A 34 -3.29 4.85 -20.63
CA LEU A 34 -3.42 6.30 -20.82
C LEU A 34 -4.49 6.64 -21.87
N HIS A 35 -4.64 5.82 -22.91
CA HIS A 35 -5.75 5.95 -23.87
C HIS A 35 -7.09 5.63 -23.21
N THR A 36 -7.21 4.55 -22.43
CA THR A 36 -8.44 4.23 -21.69
C THR A 36 -8.81 5.33 -20.69
N ILE A 37 -7.84 5.90 -19.96
CA ILE A 37 -8.06 7.03 -19.05
C ILE A 37 -8.48 8.28 -19.84
N ARG A 38 -7.82 8.58 -20.96
CA ARG A 38 -8.18 9.69 -21.85
C ARG A 38 -9.59 9.55 -22.42
N ASP A 39 -9.98 8.34 -22.80
CA ASP A 39 -11.24 8.06 -23.49
C ASP A 39 -12.41 7.92 -22.50
N SER A 40 -12.14 7.54 -21.25
CA SER A 40 -13.14 7.49 -20.15
C SER A 40 -13.27 8.83 -19.41
N VAL A 41 -12.23 9.66 -19.40
CA VAL A 41 -12.23 11.00 -18.79
C VAL A 41 -12.36 12.04 -19.91
N VAL A 42 -13.56 12.17 -20.47
CA VAL A 42 -13.97 13.28 -21.37
C VAL A 42 -14.12 14.62 -20.61
N VAL A 43 -13.64 14.69 -19.37
CA VAL A 43 -13.64 15.91 -18.56
C VAL A 43 -12.37 16.68 -18.86
N SER A 44 -12.47 18.00 -19.04
CA SER A 44 -11.34 18.93 -19.20
C SER A 44 -10.41 18.91 -17.98
N CYS A 45 -9.58 17.89 -17.86
CA CYS A 45 -8.53 17.85 -16.86
C CYS A 45 -7.43 18.84 -17.25
N ASP A 46 -7.10 19.74 -16.34
CA ASP A 46 -5.93 20.60 -16.48
C ASP A 46 -4.62 19.78 -16.49
N GLU A 47 -3.56 20.38 -17.02
CA GLU A 47 -2.22 19.77 -17.11
C GLU A 47 -1.70 19.28 -15.75
N SER A 48 -2.06 19.97 -14.66
CA SER A 48 -1.64 19.61 -13.31
C SER A 48 -2.27 18.29 -12.84
N SER A 49 -3.52 18.04 -13.21
CA SER A 49 -4.26 16.82 -12.91
C SER A 49 -3.68 15.62 -13.66
N LEU A 50 -3.32 15.80 -14.93
CA LEU A 50 -2.72 14.73 -15.73
C LEU A 50 -1.30 14.39 -15.26
N LYS A 51 -0.51 15.39 -14.87
CA LYS A 51 0.79 15.17 -14.21
C LYS A 51 0.62 14.34 -12.93
N TYR A 52 -0.43 14.61 -12.14
CA TYR A 52 -0.72 13.86 -10.92
C TYR A 52 -1.06 12.39 -11.20
N VAL A 53 -1.99 12.13 -12.13
CA VAL A 53 -2.37 10.76 -12.52
C VAL A 53 -1.17 9.99 -13.06
N TYR A 54 -0.33 10.64 -13.88
CA TYR A 54 0.90 10.03 -14.38
C TYR A 54 1.84 9.66 -13.24
N THR A 55 2.11 10.60 -12.32
CA THR A 55 3.00 10.36 -11.18
C THR A 55 2.50 9.26 -10.25
N TYR A 56 1.19 9.21 -10.00
CA TYR A 56 0.55 8.15 -9.24
C TYR A 56 0.77 6.77 -9.90
N ASN A 57 0.45 6.64 -11.19
CA ASN A 57 0.62 5.40 -11.93
C ASN A 57 2.09 4.95 -12.00
N MET A 58 3.03 5.88 -12.19
CA MET A 58 4.46 5.58 -12.16
C MET A 58 4.91 5.09 -10.79
N SER A 59 4.34 5.62 -9.71
CA SER A 59 4.63 5.18 -8.34
C SER A 59 4.10 3.77 -8.09
N LEU A 60 2.86 3.49 -8.51
CA LEU A 60 2.27 2.16 -8.44
C LEU A 60 3.09 1.13 -9.22
N TRP A 61 3.55 1.49 -10.42
CA TRP A 61 4.38 0.62 -11.24
C TRP A 61 5.75 0.36 -10.63
N CYS A 62 6.40 1.39 -10.08
CA CYS A 62 7.67 1.23 -9.37
C CYS A 62 7.51 0.38 -8.11
N ALA A 63 6.40 0.55 -7.39
CA ALA A 63 6.04 -0.25 -6.22
C ALA A 63 5.88 -1.73 -6.59
N GLN A 64 5.13 -2.04 -7.66
CA GLN A 64 5.00 -3.41 -8.18
C GLN A 64 6.35 -3.99 -8.63
N TYR A 65 7.17 -3.20 -9.33
CA TYR A 65 8.47 -3.66 -9.80
C TYR A 65 9.43 -3.91 -8.63
N ALA A 66 9.34 -3.10 -7.58
CA ALA A 66 10.20 -3.21 -6.41
C ALA A 66 10.09 -4.56 -5.68
N GLN A 67 8.92 -5.20 -5.77
CA GLN A 67 8.63 -6.49 -5.16
C GLN A 67 9.46 -7.65 -5.71
N PHE A 68 9.91 -7.54 -6.97
CA PHE A 68 10.66 -8.60 -7.64
C PHE A 68 12.18 -8.46 -7.49
N PHE A 69 12.69 -7.48 -6.74
CA PHE A 69 14.13 -7.34 -6.56
C PHE A 69 14.66 -8.36 -5.55
N PRO A 70 15.69 -9.15 -5.91
CA PRO A 70 16.26 -10.15 -5.01
C PRO A 70 17.09 -9.48 -3.91
N LEU A 71 16.47 -9.20 -2.76
CA LEU A 71 17.13 -8.55 -1.62
C LEU A 71 18.23 -9.43 -0.97
N ASN A 72 18.10 -10.76 -1.09
CA ASN A 72 18.98 -11.72 -0.44
C ASN A 72 20.11 -12.25 -1.33
N SER A 73 20.25 -11.74 -2.57
CA SER A 73 21.30 -12.24 -3.45
C SER A 73 22.66 -11.66 -3.04
N THR A 74 23.48 -12.47 -2.38
CA THR A 74 24.89 -12.21 -2.04
C THR A 74 25.79 -12.02 -3.27
N ARG A 75 25.24 -12.09 -4.49
CA ARG A 75 25.97 -11.88 -5.74
C ARG A 75 26.23 -10.39 -5.98
N LYS A 76 27.42 -9.96 -5.58
CA LYS A 76 28.07 -8.65 -5.83
C LYS A 76 28.09 -8.14 -7.29
N SER A 77 27.55 -8.84 -8.29
CA SER A 77 27.79 -8.51 -9.70
C SER A 77 26.67 -7.81 -10.46
N ASN A 78 25.44 -7.70 -9.94
CA ASN A 78 24.35 -7.17 -10.76
C ASN A 78 24.18 -5.64 -10.63
N LYS A 79 25.24 -4.90 -10.99
CA LYS A 79 25.26 -3.42 -11.06
C LYS A 79 24.03 -2.85 -11.75
N HIS A 80 23.50 -3.57 -12.75
CA HIS A 80 22.27 -3.19 -13.45
C HIS A 80 21.03 -3.29 -12.56
N GLN A 81 20.84 -4.39 -11.82
CA GLN A 81 19.74 -4.52 -10.86
C GLN A 81 19.82 -3.48 -9.76
N TYR A 82 21.02 -3.19 -9.23
CA TYR A 82 21.20 -2.13 -8.24
C TYR A 82 20.87 -0.74 -8.80
N LYS A 83 21.27 -0.44 -10.04
CA LYS A 83 20.92 0.81 -10.72
C LYS A 83 19.41 0.93 -10.95
N LEU A 84 18.76 -0.16 -11.38
CA LEU A 84 17.32 -0.21 -11.59
C LEU A 84 16.56 -0.07 -10.26
N TYR A 85 17.04 -0.75 -9.22
CA TYR A 85 16.54 -0.62 -7.84
C TYR A 85 16.66 0.82 -7.34
N ASN A 86 17.83 1.44 -7.45
CA ASN A 86 18.03 2.83 -7.07
C ASN A 86 17.15 3.77 -7.91
N SER A 87 16.91 3.46 -9.18
CA SER A 87 15.98 4.23 -10.01
C SER A 87 14.55 4.11 -9.50
N CYS A 88 14.07 2.90 -9.18
CA CYS A 88 12.73 2.69 -8.60
C CYS A 88 12.61 3.38 -7.24
N LEU A 89 13.64 3.26 -6.40
CA LEU A 89 13.72 3.93 -5.11
C LEU A 89 13.70 5.45 -5.28
N CYS A 90 14.49 6.01 -6.20
CA CYS A 90 14.49 7.43 -6.51
C CYS A 90 13.12 7.90 -6.99
N ILE A 91 12.44 7.13 -7.86
CA ILE A 91 11.09 7.47 -8.33
C ILE A 91 10.09 7.41 -7.17
N LEU A 92 10.12 6.36 -6.35
CA LEU A 92 9.29 6.28 -5.14
C LEU A 92 9.55 7.47 -4.21
N LEU A 93 10.82 7.81 -3.97
CA LEU A 93 11.23 8.93 -3.12
C LEU A 93 10.90 10.31 -3.71
N GLN A 94 10.96 10.48 -5.03
CA GLN A 94 10.57 11.72 -5.72
C GLN A 94 9.06 11.88 -5.74
N ASN A 95 8.34 10.76 -5.82
CA ASN A 95 6.89 10.73 -5.88
C ASN A 95 6.21 10.57 -4.51
N ILE A 96 7.01 10.49 -3.43
CA ILE A 96 6.56 10.51 -2.03
C ILE A 96 5.54 11.64 -1.81
N TYR A 97 5.75 12.81 -2.41
CA TYR A 97 4.86 13.96 -2.30
C TYR A 97 3.49 13.79 -2.96
N HIS A 98 3.28 12.72 -3.72
CA HIS A 98 2.06 12.46 -4.50
C HIS A 98 1.14 11.38 -3.88
N ASP A 99 1.25 11.15 -2.57
CA ASP A 99 0.17 10.65 -1.67
C ASP A 99 -0.38 9.22 -1.89
N ALA A 100 0.44 8.26 -2.34
CA ALA A 100 0.07 6.84 -2.27
C ALA A 100 0.71 6.19 -1.02
N VAL A 101 -0.01 6.15 0.10
CA VAL A 101 0.46 5.54 1.37
C VAL A 101 1.00 4.12 1.16
N SER A 102 0.38 3.34 0.26
CA SER A 102 0.84 2.00 -0.11
C SER A 102 2.30 1.97 -0.57
N GLY A 103 2.71 2.90 -1.44
CA GLY A 103 4.09 3.01 -1.93
C GLY A 103 5.09 3.34 -0.83
N TRP A 104 4.71 4.18 0.14
CA TRP A 104 5.54 4.49 1.30
C TRP A 104 5.72 3.26 2.19
N LEU A 105 4.65 2.49 2.40
CA LEU A 105 4.71 1.28 3.19
C LEU A 105 5.52 0.17 2.52
N MET A 106 5.45 0.01 1.19
CA MET A 106 6.36 -0.90 0.47
C MET A 106 7.83 -0.51 0.66
N LEU A 107 8.12 0.79 0.61
CA LEU A 107 9.48 1.29 0.88
C LEU A 107 9.90 1.04 2.33
N ALA A 108 8.99 1.21 3.29
CA ALA A 108 9.25 0.87 4.68
C ALA A 108 9.51 -0.63 4.86
N SER A 109 8.74 -1.51 4.21
CA SER A 109 8.96 -2.97 4.23
C SER A 109 10.34 -3.33 3.67
N PHE A 110 10.75 -2.68 2.57
CA PHE A 110 12.11 -2.82 2.05
C PHE A 110 13.16 -2.51 3.13
N PHE A 111 13.06 -1.36 3.80
CA PHE A 111 14.02 -0.99 4.83
C PHE A 111 13.96 -1.92 6.05
N CYS A 112 12.79 -2.46 6.37
CA CYS A 112 12.64 -3.49 7.40
C CYS A 112 13.40 -4.77 7.02
N LYS A 113 13.23 -5.29 5.79
CA LYS A 113 13.97 -6.45 5.27
C LYS A 113 15.48 -6.21 5.21
N ALA A 114 15.89 -5.00 4.86
CA ALA A 114 17.29 -4.58 4.86
C ALA A 114 17.86 -4.31 6.27
N LYS A 115 17.09 -4.58 7.34
CA LYS A 115 17.45 -4.35 8.75
C LYS A 115 17.78 -2.89 9.09
N GLN A 116 17.27 -1.94 8.31
CA GLN A 116 17.40 -0.49 8.51
C GLN A 116 16.18 0.07 9.25
N TYR A 117 15.88 -0.49 10.41
CA TYR A 117 14.62 -0.26 11.13
C TYR A 117 14.35 1.20 11.51
N ARG A 118 15.38 2.01 11.77
CA ARG A 118 15.20 3.45 12.05
C ARG A 118 14.65 4.23 10.83
N LYS A 119 15.13 3.89 9.63
CA LYS A 119 14.64 4.51 8.38
C LYS A 119 13.23 4.03 8.06
N ALA A 120 12.98 2.73 8.21
CA ALA A 120 11.65 2.17 8.08
C ALA A 120 10.66 2.88 9.01
N LEU A 121 11.02 3.01 10.29
CA LEU A 121 10.16 3.66 11.30
C LEU A 121 9.84 5.12 10.96
N HIS A 122 10.82 5.90 10.47
CA HIS A 122 10.56 7.27 10.03
C HIS A 122 9.49 7.34 8.93
N ILE A 123 9.60 6.45 7.93
CA ILE A 123 8.63 6.36 6.82
C ILE A 123 7.27 5.90 7.34
N VAL A 124 7.23 4.86 8.17
CA VAL A 124 6.00 4.32 8.78
C VAL A 124 5.28 5.38 9.59
N MET A 125 5.99 6.13 10.44
CA MET A 125 5.38 7.17 11.26
C MET A 125 4.78 8.26 10.39
N TYR A 126 5.47 8.68 9.32
CA TYR A 126 4.87 9.59 8.35
C TYR A 126 3.63 8.98 7.69
N SER A 127 3.69 7.73 7.22
CA SER A 127 2.55 7.04 6.61
C SER A 127 1.33 7.00 7.53
N ILE A 128 1.52 6.74 8.83
CA ILE A 128 0.46 6.77 9.85
C ILE A 128 -0.19 8.16 9.91
N THR A 129 0.59 9.26 9.86
CA THR A 129 0.00 10.62 9.83
C THR A 129 -0.83 10.90 8.58
N LYS A 130 -0.69 10.09 7.53
CA LYS A 130 -1.49 10.19 6.29
C LYS A 130 -2.68 9.24 6.27
N CYS A 131 -2.69 8.22 7.12
CA CYS A 131 -3.83 7.33 7.37
C CYS A 131 -4.86 8.00 8.30
N THR A 132 -5.41 9.16 7.91
CA THR A 132 -6.48 9.80 8.69
C THR A 132 -7.84 9.16 8.36
N PRO A 133 -8.80 9.08 9.30
CA PRO A 133 -10.13 8.50 9.04
C PRO A 133 -10.81 9.08 7.80
N GLU A 134 -10.64 10.40 7.57
CA GLU A 134 -11.14 11.13 6.41
C GLU A 134 -10.56 10.67 5.06
N LYS A 135 -9.39 10.04 5.08
CA LYS A 135 -8.68 9.51 3.92
C LYS A 135 -8.85 8.00 3.76
N LEU A 136 -9.23 7.28 4.81
CA LEU A 136 -9.27 5.81 4.83
C LEU A 136 -10.52 5.20 4.16
N CYS A 137 -11.26 5.94 3.32
CA CYS A 137 -12.41 5.36 2.62
C CYS A 137 -11.95 4.43 1.49
N ARG A 138 -12.24 3.14 1.62
CA ARG A 138 -12.07 2.13 0.57
C ARG A 138 -13.40 1.91 -0.13
N PHE A 139 -13.38 1.87 -1.47
CA PHE A 139 -14.56 1.58 -2.30
C PHE A 139 -15.78 2.45 -1.97
N MET A 140 -15.69 3.77 -2.17
CA MET A 140 -16.92 4.53 -2.37
C MET A 140 -17.56 4.07 -3.68
N ASP A 141 -18.84 3.70 -3.64
CA ASP A 141 -19.62 3.58 -4.87
C ASP A 141 -19.58 4.93 -5.61
N MET A 142 -19.73 4.94 -6.93
CA MET A 142 -19.71 6.19 -7.71
C MET A 142 -20.78 7.18 -7.20
N SER A 143 -21.86 6.67 -6.61
CA SER A 143 -22.90 7.43 -5.92
C SER A 143 -22.38 8.12 -4.65
N ASP A 144 -21.63 7.41 -3.81
CA ASP A 144 -20.97 7.95 -2.61
C ASP A 144 -19.85 8.94 -2.95
N ILE A 145 -19.10 8.67 -4.03
CA ILE A 145 -18.09 9.59 -4.58
C ILE A 145 -18.77 10.90 -4.97
N HIS A 146 -19.94 10.85 -5.62
CA HIS A 146 -20.69 12.05 -6.00
C HIS A 146 -21.18 12.82 -4.79
N HIS A 147 -21.75 12.14 -3.79
CA HIS A 147 -22.24 12.79 -2.58
C HIS A 147 -21.12 13.43 -1.75
N GLN A 148 -19.97 12.76 -1.66
CA GLN A 148 -18.78 13.26 -0.97
C GLN A 148 -18.06 14.33 -1.77
N LEU A 149 -18.06 14.26 -3.11
CA LEU A 149 -17.63 15.36 -3.98
C LEU A 149 -18.50 16.61 -3.79
N LEU A 150 -19.83 16.45 -3.67
CA LEU A 150 -20.75 17.55 -3.40
C LEU A 150 -20.51 18.15 -2.02
N LYS A 151 -20.34 17.32 -0.99
CA LYS A 151 -20.01 17.73 0.37
C LYS A 151 -18.65 18.42 0.44
N LEU A 152 -17.62 17.91 -0.23
CA LEU A 152 -16.29 18.50 -0.24
C LEU A 152 -16.24 19.79 -1.09
N LYS A 153 -17.01 19.88 -2.19
CA LYS A 153 -17.20 21.13 -2.96
C LYS A 153 -17.91 22.21 -2.16
N SER A 154 -18.85 21.84 -1.28
CA SER A 154 -19.51 22.82 -0.40
C SER A 154 -18.61 23.32 0.73
N PHE A 155 -17.54 22.58 1.09
CA PHE A 155 -16.71 22.91 2.24
C PHE A 155 -15.38 23.64 1.93
N GLN A 156 -14.87 23.69 0.69
CA GLN A 156 -13.75 24.58 0.29
C GLN A 156 -13.47 24.55 -1.23
N LYS A 157 -12.83 25.61 -1.76
CA LYS A 157 -12.27 25.73 -3.13
C LYS A 157 -11.11 24.75 -3.41
N LYS A 158 -11.20 23.50 -2.98
CA LYS A 158 -10.16 22.48 -3.22
C LYS A 158 -10.24 21.99 -4.65
N SER A 159 -9.09 21.83 -5.31
CA SER A 159 -9.05 21.33 -6.68
C SER A 159 -9.47 19.87 -6.74
N ILE A 160 -9.99 19.41 -7.88
CA ILE A 160 -10.34 18.00 -8.14
C ILE A 160 -9.17 17.08 -7.77
N VAL A 161 -7.92 17.51 -7.98
CA VAL A 161 -6.71 16.79 -7.58
C VAL A 161 -6.64 16.51 -6.06
N GLN A 162 -7.06 17.46 -5.22
CA GLN A 162 -7.11 17.26 -3.76
C GLN A 162 -8.24 16.31 -3.35
N LEU A 163 -9.31 16.22 -4.13
CA LEU A 163 -10.40 15.28 -3.93
C LEU A 163 -9.95 13.85 -4.28
N TRP A 164 -9.26 13.66 -5.40
CA TRP A 164 -8.67 12.37 -5.76
C TRP A 164 -7.62 11.87 -4.75
N LYS A 165 -6.88 12.78 -4.10
CA LYS A 165 -5.97 12.46 -2.99
C LYS A 165 -6.68 11.90 -1.75
N ILE A 166 -7.96 12.26 -1.55
CA ILE A 166 -8.76 11.81 -0.41
C ILE A 166 -9.47 10.48 -0.73
N ILE A 167 -9.85 10.28 -1.99
CA ILE A 167 -10.72 9.16 -2.40
C ILE A 167 -9.96 7.82 -2.52
N TYR A 168 -8.63 7.83 -2.70
CA TYR A 168 -7.86 6.59 -2.89
C TYR A 168 -6.78 6.41 -1.82
N VAL A 169 -7.15 5.79 -0.70
CA VAL A 169 -6.17 4.97 0.03
C VAL A 169 -6.09 3.63 -0.69
N ASP A 170 -5.03 3.51 -1.49
CA ASP A 170 -4.71 2.31 -2.25
C ASP A 170 -4.39 1.15 -1.31
N VAL A 171 -4.84 -0.04 -1.68
CA VAL A 171 -4.62 -1.27 -0.91
C VAL A 171 -3.18 -1.71 -1.13
N LEU A 172 -2.50 -2.15 -0.08
CA LEU A 172 -1.15 -2.66 -0.23
C LEU A 172 -1.21 -4.07 -0.81
N HIS A 173 -0.87 -4.22 -2.10
CA HIS A 173 -0.81 -5.51 -2.77
C HIS A 173 0.62 -6.05 -2.82
N PHE A 174 0.84 -7.21 -2.21
CA PHE A 174 2.06 -7.98 -2.37
C PHE A 174 1.85 -9.18 -3.28
N GLN A 175 2.73 -9.31 -4.26
CA GLN A 175 2.88 -10.48 -5.09
C GLN A 175 3.40 -11.64 -4.25
N ARG A 176 3.00 -12.87 -4.60
CA ARG A 176 3.31 -14.09 -3.85
C ARG A 176 4.79 -14.29 -3.52
N THR A 177 5.67 -13.89 -4.43
CA THR A 177 7.13 -14.02 -4.30
C THR A 177 7.82 -12.68 -4.00
N SER A 178 7.05 -11.72 -3.48
CA SER A 178 7.57 -10.38 -3.19
C SER A 178 8.65 -10.46 -2.13
N ALA A 179 9.86 -10.05 -2.49
CA ALA A 179 10.99 -9.94 -1.57
C ALA A 179 10.78 -8.87 -0.48
N LEU A 180 9.72 -8.05 -0.64
CA LEU A 180 9.35 -7.00 0.31
C LEU A 180 8.46 -7.51 1.44
N ILE A 181 7.91 -8.72 1.37
CA ILE A 181 7.09 -9.27 2.45
C ILE A 181 8.01 -9.56 3.67
N PRO A 182 7.72 -8.98 4.85
CA PRO A 182 8.38 -9.35 6.11
C PRO A 182 8.36 -10.85 6.36
N ASP A 183 9.43 -11.40 6.94
CA ASP A 183 9.55 -12.86 7.13
C ASP A 183 8.40 -13.42 8.00
N GLU A 184 7.89 -12.60 8.91
CA GLU A 184 6.78 -12.91 9.81
C GLU A 184 5.42 -13.13 9.09
N LEU A 185 5.32 -12.66 7.84
CA LEU A 185 4.14 -12.81 6.99
C LEU A 185 4.28 -13.92 5.93
N GLN A 186 5.39 -14.64 5.88
CA GLN A 186 5.63 -15.66 4.83
C GLN A 186 4.69 -16.86 4.90
N MET A 187 4.07 -17.14 6.04
CA MET A 187 3.03 -18.17 6.13
C MET A 187 1.78 -17.86 5.29
N ASP A 188 1.66 -16.63 4.78
CA ASP A 188 0.58 -16.17 3.91
C ASP A 188 0.88 -16.49 2.41
N GLU A 189 2.04 -17.07 2.07
CA GLU A 189 2.52 -17.26 0.68
C GLU A 189 1.76 -18.32 -0.15
N GLU A 190 0.82 -19.07 0.43
CA GLU A 190 0.01 -20.04 -0.33
C GLU A 190 -1.23 -19.43 -0.99
N LEU A 191 -1.50 -18.15 -0.77
CA LEU A 191 -2.64 -17.46 -1.37
C LEU A 191 -2.49 -17.35 -2.89
N ARG A 192 -3.47 -17.87 -3.65
CA ARG A 192 -3.49 -17.85 -5.12
C ARG A 192 -3.42 -16.44 -5.74
N TYR A 193 -3.77 -15.39 -4.99
CA TYR A 193 -3.98 -14.03 -5.51
C TYR A 193 -3.03 -12.96 -4.92
N GLY A 194 -2.02 -13.38 -4.15
CA GLY A 194 -1.18 -12.47 -3.37
C GLY A 194 -1.88 -11.96 -2.10
N SER A 195 -1.15 -11.19 -1.30
CA SER A 195 -1.64 -10.66 -0.02
C SER A 195 -2.06 -9.20 -0.16
N PHE A 196 -3.20 -8.86 0.44
CA PHE A 196 -3.75 -7.51 0.44
C PHE A 196 -3.79 -7.00 1.88
N TYR A 197 -3.14 -5.88 2.14
CA TYR A 197 -3.19 -5.27 3.47
C TYR A 197 -3.74 -3.86 3.38
N PHE A 198 -4.62 -3.54 4.32
CA PHE A 198 -5.09 -2.17 4.47
C PHE A 198 -3.94 -1.30 5.04
N PRO A 199 -3.62 -0.14 4.43
CA PRO A 199 -2.41 0.61 4.78
C PRO A 199 -2.30 1.00 6.24
N SER A 200 -3.40 1.34 6.93
CA SER A 200 -3.35 1.69 8.35
C SER A 200 -2.90 0.50 9.19
N TYR A 201 -3.55 -0.66 9.06
CA TYR A 201 -3.20 -1.87 9.81
C TYR A 201 -1.76 -2.30 9.54
N TYR A 202 -1.36 -2.30 8.26
CA TYR A 202 -0.01 -2.68 7.88
C TYR A 202 1.05 -1.69 8.39
N ALA A 203 0.75 -0.39 8.45
CA ALA A 203 1.66 0.61 9.00
C ALA A 203 1.94 0.35 10.48
N TYR A 204 0.91 0.07 11.28
CA TYR A 204 1.09 -0.27 12.70
C TYR A 204 1.80 -1.60 12.90
N PHE A 205 1.54 -2.59 12.04
CA PHE A 205 2.30 -3.84 12.03
C PHE A 205 3.80 -3.62 11.72
N LEU A 206 4.14 -2.83 10.70
CA LEU A 206 5.54 -2.49 10.40
C LEU A 206 6.18 -1.68 11.53
N LYS A 207 5.44 -0.76 12.17
CA LYS A 207 5.90 0.00 13.34
C LYS A 207 6.28 -0.96 14.46
N PHE A 208 5.43 -1.96 14.73
CA PHE A 208 5.70 -3.03 15.68
C PHE A 208 6.97 -3.80 15.31
N LEU A 209 7.10 -4.31 14.08
CA LEU A 209 8.28 -5.05 13.64
C LEU A 209 9.57 -4.24 13.83
N CYS A 210 9.54 -2.95 13.48
CA CYS A 210 10.69 -2.06 13.65
C CYS A 210 11.11 -1.94 15.11
N HIS A 211 10.16 -1.88 16.05
CA HIS A 211 10.46 -1.83 17.48
C HIS A 211 10.87 -3.20 18.04
N TYR A 212 10.26 -4.28 17.57
CA TYR A 212 10.57 -5.65 17.96
C TYR A 212 12.02 -5.99 17.64
N HIS A 213 12.45 -5.77 16.40
CA HIS A 213 13.83 -6.00 15.97
C HIS A 213 14.86 -5.03 16.60
N GLN A 214 14.39 -3.95 17.23
CA GLN A 214 15.21 -3.05 18.06
C GLN A 214 15.18 -3.41 19.55
N ASN A 215 14.52 -4.50 19.95
CA ASN A 215 14.31 -4.92 21.33
C ASN A 215 13.59 -3.85 22.20
N ASN A 216 12.74 -3.02 21.61
CA ASN A 216 12.00 -1.98 22.32
C ASN A 216 10.62 -2.49 22.75
N THR A 217 10.59 -3.29 23.82
CA THR A 217 9.37 -3.96 24.33
C THR A 217 8.26 -2.98 24.69
N ILE A 218 8.58 -1.83 25.30
CA ILE A 218 7.59 -0.79 25.65
C ILE A 218 6.87 -0.31 24.39
N GLN A 219 7.61 0.01 23.34
CA GLN A 219 7.01 0.47 22.09
C GLN A 219 6.27 -0.65 21.34
N CYS A 220 6.68 -1.91 21.46
CA CYS A 220 5.90 -3.04 20.95
C CYS A 220 4.51 -3.11 21.58
N HIS A 221 4.40 -2.99 22.91
CA HIS A 221 3.11 -3.00 23.61
C HIS A 221 2.25 -1.80 23.21
N ASN A 222 2.85 -0.61 23.06
CA ASN A 222 2.13 0.56 22.56
C ASN A 222 1.59 0.33 21.14
N CYS A 223 2.39 -0.27 20.24
CA CYS A 223 1.94 -0.58 18.88
C CYS A 223 0.77 -1.58 18.86
N ILE A 224 0.80 -2.60 19.71
CA ILE A 224 -0.30 -3.57 19.86
C ILE A 224 -1.57 -2.86 20.35
N LYS A 225 -1.44 -1.96 21.35
CA LYS A 225 -2.56 -1.16 21.84
C LYS A 225 -3.15 -0.29 20.72
N ASP A 226 -2.30 0.43 20.00
CA ASP A 226 -2.72 1.29 18.88
C ASP A 226 -3.43 0.46 17.78
N LEU A 227 -2.87 -0.70 17.42
CA LEU A 227 -3.45 -1.59 16.42
C LEU A 227 -4.84 -2.09 16.85
N LYS A 228 -4.99 -2.53 18.10
CA LYS A 228 -6.30 -2.90 18.67
C LYS A 228 -7.30 -1.75 18.57
N SER A 229 -6.89 -0.54 18.96
CA SER A 229 -7.76 0.64 18.88
C SER A 229 -8.24 0.93 17.46
N ILE A 230 -7.39 0.76 16.45
CA ILE A 230 -7.75 1.01 15.05
C ILE A 230 -8.65 -0.10 14.48
N ILE A 231 -8.41 -1.36 14.87
CA ILE A 231 -9.31 -2.47 14.53
C ILE A 231 -10.70 -2.22 15.13
N THR A 232 -10.78 -1.91 16.43
CA THR A 232 -12.04 -1.63 17.12
C THR A 232 -12.76 -0.38 16.60
N ALA A 233 -12.01 0.63 16.14
CA ALA A 233 -12.60 1.82 15.52
C ALA A 233 -13.36 1.48 14.22
N ASN A 234 -13.11 0.31 13.62
CA ASN A 234 -13.77 -0.27 12.46
C ASN A 234 -14.12 0.79 11.40
N TYR A 235 -13.09 1.33 10.75
CA TYR A 235 -13.20 2.45 9.80
C TYR A 235 -13.92 2.10 8.47
N PHE A 236 -15.13 1.54 8.55
CA PHE A 236 -15.95 1.14 7.39
C PHE A 236 -15.24 0.17 6.46
N ILE A 237 -14.65 -0.85 7.07
CA ILE A 237 -13.88 -1.87 6.39
C ILE A 237 -14.76 -3.13 6.26
N ASN A 238 -14.64 -3.85 5.14
CA ASN A 238 -15.35 -5.11 4.98
C ASN A 238 -14.72 -6.20 5.88
N ASP A 239 -15.49 -7.26 6.16
CA ASP A 239 -15.06 -8.38 7.00
C ASP A 239 -13.71 -8.98 6.58
N SER A 240 -13.37 -8.94 5.28
CA SER A 240 -12.10 -9.48 4.77
C SER A 240 -10.89 -8.66 5.21
N ASP A 241 -10.96 -7.32 5.26
CA ASP A 241 -9.80 -6.54 5.70
C ASP A 241 -9.75 -6.41 7.23
N GLU A 242 -10.89 -6.53 7.91
CA GLU A 242 -10.93 -6.70 9.36
C GLU A 242 -10.30 -8.04 9.77
N ALA A 243 -10.61 -9.13 9.04
CA ALA A 243 -9.97 -10.43 9.23
C ALA A 243 -8.45 -10.34 9.09
N GLU A 244 -7.95 -9.62 8.08
CA GLU A 244 -6.50 -9.42 7.91
C GLU A 244 -5.90 -8.60 9.06
N ALA A 245 -6.60 -7.59 9.55
CA ALA A 245 -6.14 -6.82 10.70
C ALA A 245 -5.98 -7.69 11.96
N TYR A 246 -6.94 -8.59 12.20
CA TYR A 246 -6.85 -9.57 13.27
C TYR A 246 -5.74 -10.61 13.07
N ASN A 247 -5.45 -11.01 11.82
CA ASN A 247 -4.30 -11.85 11.51
C ASN A 247 -2.98 -11.14 11.86
N LEU A 248 -2.82 -9.87 11.45
CA LEU A 248 -1.67 -9.06 11.82
C LEU A 248 -1.55 -8.90 13.35
N LEU A 249 -2.65 -8.64 14.05
CA LEU A 249 -2.67 -8.57 15.51
C LEU A 249 -2.22 -9.88 16.16
N GLY A 250 -2.74 -11.02 15.67
CA GLY A 250 -2.35 -12.35 16.15
C GLY A 250 -0.84 -12.61 16.02
N ILE A 251 -0.25 -12.23 14.88
CA ILE A 251 1.20 -12.33 14.66
C ILE A 251 1.97 -11.48 15.69
N THR A 252 1.56 -10.23 15.89
CA THR A 252 2.25 -9.33 16.83
C THR A 252 2.22 -9.87 18.27
N LEU A 253 1.07 -10.43 18.70
CA LEU A 253 0.89 -11.02 20.02
C LEU A 253 1.71 -12.31 20.18
N GLN A 254 1.72 -13.16 19.15
CA GLN A 254 2.53 -14.38 19.15
C GLN A 254 4.02 -14.05 19.30
N MET A 255 4.51 -13.04 18.59
CA MET A 255 5.92 -12.64 18.62
C MET A 255 6.40 -12.14 19.99
N ILE A 256 5.51 -11.54 20.79
CA ILE A 256 5.83 -11.12 22.18
C ILE A 256 5.56 -12.21 23.23
N GLY A 257 5.08 -13.40 22.80
CA GLY A 257 4.82 -14.53 23.69
C GLY A 257 3.42 -14.54 24.34
N ASP A 258 2.51 -13.63 23.98
CA ASP A 258 1.13 -13.64 24.45
C ASP A 258 0.29 -14.62 23.60
N ILE A 259 0.53 -15.92 23.80
CA ILE A 259 -0.06 -16.99 23.00
C ILE A 259 -1.58 -17.06 23.13
N VAL A 260 -2.12 -16.75 24.31
CA VAL A 260 -3.57 -16.81 24.57
C VAL A 260 -4.28 -15.73 23.77
N SER A 261 -3.82 -14.47 23.85
CA SER A 261 -4.41 -13.39 23.05
C SER A 261 -4.16 -13.57 21.56
N ALA A 262 -2.99 -14.11 21.16
CA ALA A 262 -2.70 -14.40 19.76
C ALA A 262 -3.70 -15.40 19.17
N ARG A 263 -4.01 -16.48 19.90
CA ARG A 263 -5.02 -17.46 19.51
C ARG A 263 -6.38 -16.82 19.32
N GLN A 264 -6.82 -15.98 20.25
CA GLN A 264 -8.10 -15.28 20.14
C GLN A 264 -8.16 -14.39 18.89
N ALA A 265 -7.10 -13.63 18.62
CA ALA A 265 -7.03 -12.79 17.43
C ALA A 265 -7.06 -13.63 16.14
N PHE A 266 -6.35 -14.76 16.08
CA PHE A 266 -6.43 -15.65 14.91
C PHE A 266 -7.80 -16.31 14.75
N MET A 267 -8.49 -16.65 15.85
CA MET A 267 -9.87 -17.15 15.79
C MET A 267 -10.82 -16.09 15.22
N GLN A 268 -10.73 -14.84 15.68
CA GLN A 268 -11.52 -13.72 15.14
C GLN A 268 -11.26 -13.52 13.64
N SER A 269 -9.99 -13.56 13.23
CA SER A 269 -9.61 -13.50 11.81
C SER A 269 -10.26 -14.62 10.99
N PHE A 270 -10.20 -15.86 11.50
CA PHE A 270 -10.76 -17.03 10.82
C PHE A 270 -12.29 -17.02 10.75
N GLU A 271 -12.97 -16.57 11.81
CA GLU A 271 -14.43 -16.45 11.85
C GLU A 271 -14.96 -15.41 10.85
N LEU A 272 -14.26 -14.27 10.71
CA LEU A 272 -14.62 -13.22 9.76
C LEU A 272 -14.40 -13.64 8.30
N CYS A 273 -13.36 -14.43 8.02
CA CYS A 273 -13.07 -14.91 6.67
C CYS A 273 -12.51 -16.35 6.67
N PRO A 274 -13.36 -17.38 6.69
CA PRO A 274 -12.92 -18.77 6.70
C PRO A 274 -12.43 -19.27 5.32
N VAL A 275 -12.62 -18.47 4.27
CA VAL A 275 -12.30 -18.82 2.88
C VAL A 275 -10.81 -18.59 2.59
N ASP A 276 -10.28 -19.25 1.54
CA ASP A 276 -8.87 -19.29 1.13
C ASP A 276 -8.05 -18.01 1.37
N ARG A 277 -8.61 -16.81 1.21
CA ARG A 277 -7.90 -15.52 1.37
C ARG A 277 -7.32 -15.27 2.76
N CYS A 278 -7.91 -15.80 3.82
CA CYS A 278 -7.42 -15.63 5.20
C CYS A 278 -7.00 -16.97 5.85
N ASN A 279 -6.72 -17.99 5.02
CA ASN A 279 -6.30 -19.32 5.48
C ASN A 279 -5.03 -19.30 6.36
N ALA A 280 -4.23 -18.23 6.27
CA ALA A 280 -3.03 -18.11 7.09
C ALA A 280 -3.33 -18.08 8.61
N ALA A 281 -4.43 -17.47 9.05
CA ALA A 281 -4.85 -17.50 10.45
C ALA A 281 -5.23 -18.93 10.89
N GLY A 282 -5.98 -19.66 10.06
CA GLY A 282 -6.34 -21.06 10.29
C GLY A 282 -5.11 -21.99 10.38
N LYS A 283 -4.13 -21.80 9.51
CA LYS A 283 -2.84 -22.52 9.57
C LYS A 283 -2.09 -22.22 10.86
N ARG A 284 -1.97 -20.95 11.23
CA ARG A 284 -1.31 -20.54 12.49
C ARG A 284 -2.03 -21.15 13.71
N LEU A 285 -3.37 -21.17 13.73
CA LEU A 285 -4.15 -21.85 14.77
C LEU A 285 -3.85 -23.36 14.83
N SER A 286 -3.79 -24.03 13.68
CA SER A 286 -3.50 -25.46 13.60
C SER A 286 -2.12 -25.80 14.19
N LEU A 287 -1.11 -24.98 13.87
CA LEU A 287 0.25 -25.12 14.41
C LEU A 287 0.32 -24.83 15.91
N MET A 288 -0.43 -23.83 16.38
CA MET A 288 -0.50 -23.53 17.82
C MET A 288 -1.15 -24.67 18.60
N ASN A 289 -2.10 -25.39 18.01
CA ASN A 289 -2.75 -26.53 18.64
C ASN A 289 -1.85 -27.78 18.63
N SER A 290 -1.04 -27.98 17.59
CA SER A 290 -0.12 -29.11 17.52
C SER A 290 1.06 -28.99 18.49
N ASN A 291 1.48 -27.78 18.85
CA ASN A 291 2.62 -27.53 19.75
C ASN A 291 2.25 -27.51 21.24
N LEU A 292 0.97 -27.69 21.59
CA LEU A 292 0.49 -27.77 22.97
C LEU A 292 0.23 -29.21 23.44
N LEU A 293 0.42 -30.18 22.55
CA LEU A 293 0.41 -31.63 22.82
C LEU A 293 1.85 -32.12 22.94
#